data_AF-A0A810NQG3-F1
#
_entry.id   AF-A0A810NQG3-F1
#
_cell.length_a   1.000
_cell.length_b   1.000
_cell.length_c   1.000
_cell.angle_alpha   90.00
_cell.angle_beta   90.00
_cell.angle_gamma   90.00
#
_symmetry.space_group_name_H-M   'P 1'
#
loop_
_entity.id
_entity.type
_entity.pdbx_description
1 polymer ?
#
loop_
_entity_poly.entity_id
_entity_poly.type
_entity_poly.pdbx_seq_one_letter_code
_entity_poly.pdbx_strand_id
1 'polypeptide(L)'
;MPPTDPPGAYLRYYRPHTHAEIGAEITEVAEVQRLGELALAEHAAAGVGYLPGLALWRDAGTPEDALGICVAADGWALIHTGEDLFQQVTRGGRAPDGTRRRVFWDDCLDIPTACFLDRDRAIAAIRLWWRGGDVRGTGLFSDDLDSA
;
A
#
# COMPACT_ATOMS: atom_id res chain seq x y z
N MET A 1 -26.42 10.58 13.05
CA MET A 1 -25.26 11.35 12.56
C MET A 1 -24.67 10.59 11.39
N PRO A 2 -24.47 11.22 10.21
CA PRO A 2 -23.56 10.63 9.24
C PRO A 2 -22.17 10.58 9.90
N PRO A 3 -21.36 9.53 9.66
CA PRO A 3 -19.96 9.59 10.06
C PRO A 3 -19.33 10.77 9.36
N THR A 4 -18.83 11.73 10.12
CA THR A 4 -17.89 12.75 9.63
C THR A 4 -16.74 12.00 8.98
N ASP A 5 -16.46 12.27 7.71
CA ASP A 5 -15.25 11.78 7.07
C ASP A 5 -14.05 12.13 7.97
N PRO A 6 -13.12 11.19 8.18
CA PRO A 6 -11.99 11.43 9.06
C PRO A 6 -11.17 12.64 8.58
N PRO A 7 -10.45 13.33 9.48
CA PRO A 7 -9.50 14.37 9.07
C PRO A 7 -8.58 13.81 7.97
N GLY A 8 -8.20 14.66 7.00
CA GLY A 8 -7.50 14.25 5.78
C GLY A 8 -6.29 13.37 6.08
N ALA A 9 -6.09 12.33 5.26
CA ALA A 9 -4.93 11.45 5.35
C ALA A 9 -3.76 12.06 4.58
N TYR A 10 -2.55 11.58 4.86
CA TYR A 10 -1.35 11.95 4.10
C TYR A 10 -0.87 10.75 3.30
N LEU A 11 -0.45 10.97 2.05
CA LEU A 11 0.10 9.94 1.18
C LEU A 11 1.47 10.39 0.67
N ARG A 12 2.49 9.53 0.77
CA ARG A 12 3.79 9.75 0.11
C ARG A 12 4.13 8.64 -0.88
N TYR A 13 4.98 8.98 -1.84
CA TYR A 13 5.75 8.04 -2.66
C TYR A 13 7.04 8.70 -3.16
N TYR A 14 7.93 7.92 -3.77
CA TYR A 14 9.21 8.41 -4.28
C TYR A 14 9.30 8.27 -5.80
N ARG A 15 9.92 9.24 -6.44
CA ARG A 15 10.18 9.18 -7.88
C ARG A 15 11.30 8.18 -8.23
N PRO A 16 11.19 7.43 -9.33
CA PRO A 16 12.05 6.28 -9.66
C PRO A 16 13.52 6.59 -10.00
N HIS A 17 13.91 7.87 -10.13
CA HIS A 17 15.30 8.24 -10.48
C HIS A 17 15.92 9.20 -9.49
N THR A 18 15.15 10.21 -9.07
CA THR A 18 15.64 11.22 -8.15
C THR A 18 15.51 10.78 -6.70
N HIS A 19 14.70 9.74 -6.43
CA HIS A 19 14.21 9.37 -5.10
C HIS A 19 13.66 10.60 -4.37
N ALA A 20 13.13 11.57 -5.13
CA ALA A 20 12.49 12.73 -4.56
C ALA A 20 11.14 12.29 -3.99
N GLU A 21 10.93 12.62 -2.72
CA GLU A 21 9.66 12.37 -2.06
C GLU A 21 8.59 13.28 -2.66
N ILE A 22 7.44 12.69 -2.93
CA ILE A 22 6.19 13.39 -3.26
C ILE A 22 5.21 13.07 -2.15
N GLY A 23 4.71 14.10 -1.49
CA GLY A 23 3.71 14.01 -0.44
C GLY A 23 2.45 14.81 -0.78
N ALA A 24 1.29 14.29 -0.40
CA ALA A 24 0.01 14.95 -0.61
C ALA A 24 -0.95 14.67 0.55
N GLU A 25 -1.61 15.72 1.03
CA GLU A 25 -2.85 15.54 1.79
C GLU A 25 -3.94 15.05 0.84
N ILE A 26 -4.70 14.06 1.30
CA ILE A 26 -5.78 13.44 0.54
C ILE A 26 -7.01 13.30 1.42
N THR A 27 -8.16 13.52 0.81
CA THR A 27 -9.47 13.56 1.47
C THR A 27 -10.33 12.36 1.12
N GLU A 28 -9.99 11.64 0.05
CA GLU A 28 -10.71 10.46 -0.39
C GLU A 28 -9.79 9.35 -0.93
N VAL A 29 -10.27 8.11 -0.83
CA VAL A 29 -9.53 6.94 -1.32
C VAL A 29 -9.34 6.96 -2.85
N ALA A 30 -10.18 7.70 -3.59
CA ALA A 30 -10.00 7.86 -5.03
C ALA A 30 -8.67 8.56 -5.37
N GLU A 31 -8.17 9.44 -4.50
CA GLU A 31 -6.87 10.10 -4.68
C GLU A 31 -5.70 9.13 -4.48
N VAL A 32 -5.83 8.15 -3.56
CA VAL A 32 -4.87 7.05 -3.41
C VAL A 32 -4.76 6.26 -4.72
N GLN A 33 -5.91 5.94 -5.33
CA GLN A 33 -5.93 5.22 -6.60
C GLN A 33 -5.24 6.02 -7.70
N ARG A 34 -5.61 7.29 -7.87
CA ARG A 34 -5.04 8.18 -8.88
C ARG A 34 -3.52 8.34 -8.73
N LEU A 35 -3.05 8.54 -7.50
CA LEU A 35 -1.61 8.70 -7.23
C LEU A 35 -0.85 7.38 -7.38
N GLY A 36 -1.45 6.24 -7.02
CA GLY A 36 -0.87 4.93 -7.29
C GLY A 36 -0.69 4.67 -8.78
N GLU A 37 -1.71 4.95 -9.59
CA GLU A 37 -1.65 4.81 -11.05
C GLU A 37 -0.62 5.76 -11.68
N LEU A 38 -0.53 7.00 -11.19
CA LEU A 38 0.50 7.94 -11.62
C LEU A 38 1.91 7.43 -11.30
N ALA A 39 2.16 7.01 -10.06
CA ALA A 39 3.45 6.48 -9.64
C ALA A 39 3.86 5.26 -10.47
N LEU A 40 2.90 4.37 -10.77
CA LEU A 40 3.14 3.19 -11.61
C LEU A 40 3.52 3.58 -13.05
N ALA A 41 2.83 4.56 -13.62
CA ALA A 41 3.16 5.08 -14.95
C ALA A 41 4.55 5.72 -14.97
N GLU A 42 4.92 6.49 -13.95
CA GLU A 42 6.26 7.08 -13.82
C GLU A 42 7.36 6.00 -13.73
N HIS A 43 7.16 4.96 -12.93
CA HIS A 43 8.11 3.84 -12.81
C HIS A 43 8.24 3.05 -14.11
N ALA A 44 7.13 2.79 -14.80
CA ALA A 44 7.12 2.13 -16.09
C ALA A 44 7.84 2.95 -17.16
N ALA A 45 7.58 4.27 -17.22
CA ALA A 45 8.25 5.18 -18.16
C ALA A 45 9.75 5.33 -17.88
N ALA A 46 10.14 5.27 -16.61
CA ALA A 46 11.53 5.29 -16.16
C ALA A 46 12.29 3.98 -16.48
N GLY A 47 11.59 2.89 -16.81
CA GLY A 47 12.19 1.59 -17.09
C GLY A 47 12.93 0.98 -15.88
N VAL A 48 12.54 1.37 -14.66
CA VAL A 48 13.16 0.84 -13.44
C VAL A 48 12.69 -0.59 -13.17
N GLY A 49 13.58 -1.43 -12.66
CA GLY A 49 13.31 -2.84 -12.35
C GLY A 49 12.49 -3.08 -11.08
N TYR A 50 11.79 -2.07 -10.57
CA TYR A 50 11.01 -2.13 -9.33
C TYR A 50 9.68 -1.36 -9.46
N LEU A 51 8.73 -1.74 -8.62
CA LEU A 51 7.40 -1.14 -8.54
C LEU A 51 7.36 0.00 -7.52
N PRO A 52 6.43 0.96 -7.66
CA PRO A 52 6.23 1.98 -6.65
C PRO A 52 5.57 1.43 -5.39
N GLY A 53 6.10 1.86 -4.26
CA GLY A 53 5.49 1.80 -2.95
C GLY A 53 4.93 3.16 -2.54
N LEU A 54 3.70 3.18 -2.04
CA LEU A 54 3.08 4.36 -1.43
C LEU A 54 2.93 4.12 0.07
N ALA A 55 3.10 5.15 0.89
CA ALA A 55 2.78 5.08 2.32
C ALA A 55 1.64 6.05 2.63
N LEU A 56 0.62 5.53 3.30
CA LEU A 56 -0.60 6.22 3.66
C LEU A 56 -0.72 6.30 5.19
N TRP A 57 -0.99 7.49 5.72
CA TRP A 57 -1.18 7.74 7.15
C TRP A 57 -2.47 8.49 7.40
N ARG A 58 -3.19 8.15 8.48
CA ARG A 58 -4.40 8.90 8.86
C ARG A 58 -4.08 10.29 9.43
N ASP A 59 -2.87 10.48 9.94
CA ASP A 59 -2.37 11.75 10.44
C ASP A 59 -0.88 11.89 10.06
N ALA A 60 -0.48 13.07 9.60
CA ALA A 60 0.91 13.37 9.24
C ALA A 60 1.87 13.26 10.45
N GLY A 61 1.36 13.26 11.68
CA GLY A 61 2.16 13.19 12.92
C GLY A 61 2.41 11.81 13.51
N THR A 62 1.78 10.73 13.01
CA THR A 62 1.84 9.40 13.66
C THR A 62 2.17 8.29 12.66
N PRO A 63 3.46 7.99 12.45
CA PRO A 63 3.90 6.92 11.54
C PRO A 63 3.53 5.50 12.02
N GLU A 64 3.04 5.36 13.25
CA GLU A 64 2.79 4.10 13.96
C GLU A 64 1.50 3.38 13.51
N ASP A 65 0.58 4.07 12.81
CA ASP A 65 -0.55 3.46 12.11
C ASP A 65 -0.53 3.88 10.64
N ALA A 66 0.24 3.13 9.86
CA ALA A 66 0.49 3.39 8.45
C ALA A 66 0.07 2.21 7.59
N LEU A 67 -0.36 2.51 6.36
CA LEU A 67 -0.64 1.54 5.34
C LEU A 67 0.35 1.71 4.18
N GLY A 68 1.29 0.78 4.05
CA GLY A 68 2.11 0.61 2.87
C GLY A 68 1.30 -0.01 1.73
N ILE A 69 1.45 0.49 0.51
CA ILE A 69 0.71 0.07 -0.67
C ILE A 69 1.71 -0.22 -1.78
N CYS A 70 1.80 -1.49 -2.19
CA CYS A 70 2.59 -1.95 -3.32
C CYS A 70 1.72 -1.88 -4.57
N VAL A 71 2.09 -1.06 -5.55
CA VAL A 71 1.25 -0.85 -6.74
C VAL A 71 1.83 -1.59 -7.94
N ALA A 72 1.08 -2.56 -8.46
CA ALA A 72 1.36 -3.22 -9.73
C ALA A 72 0.19 -3.08 -10.71
N ALA A 73 0.46 -3.36 -11.99
CA ALA A 73 -0.55 -3.27 -13.04
C ALA A 73 -1.72 -4.25 -12.83
N ASP A 74 -1.42 -5.46 -12.35
CA ASP A 74 -2.35 -6.59 -12.21
C ASP A 74 -2.90 -6.77 -10.78
N GLY A 75 -2.40 -6.03 -9.80
CA GLY A 75 -2.84 -6.19 -8.41
C GLY A 75 -2.04 -5.35 -7.46
N TRP A 76 -2.56 -5.17 -6.25
CA TRP A 76 -1.95 -4.34 -5.22
C TRP A 76 -1.77 -5.17 -3.95
N ALA A 77 -0.62 -5.03 -3.28
CA ALA A 77 -0.40 -5.61 -1.96
C ALA A 77 -0.43 -4.50 -0.91
N LEU A 78 -1.00 -4.78 0.26
CA LEU A 78 -1.05 -3.82 1.36
C LEU A 78 -0.23 -4.35 2.53
N ILE A 79 0.53 -3.46 3.17
CA ILE A 79 1.31 -3.73 4.37
C ILE A 79 0.73 -2.82 5.46
N HIS A 80 0.05 -3.39 6.43
CA HIS A 80 -0.40 -2.64 7.61
C HIS A 80 0.66 -2.71 8.69
N THR A 81 1.12 -1.56 9.16
CA THR A 81 1.97 -1.45 10.35
C THR A 81 1.09 -0.98 11.51
N GLY A 82 0.97 -1.82 12.54
CA GLY A 82 0.23 -1.46 13.76
C GLY A 82 1.11 -0.81 14.83
N GLU A 83 0.48 -0.43 15.94
CA GLU A 83 1.11 0.28 17.08
C GLU A 83 2.33 -0.46 17.66
N ASP A 84 2.33 -1.79 17.62
CA ASP A 84 3.44 -2.63 18.10
C ASP A 84 4.60 -2.77 17.07
N LEU A 85 4.57 -2.00 15.98
CA LEU A 85 5.48 -2.06 14.82
C LEU A 85 5.50 -3.41 14.08
N PHE A 86 4.59 -4.33 14.41
CA PHE A 86 4.38 -5.54 13.63
C PHE A 86 3.74 -5.19 12.29
N GLN A 87 4.31 -5.76 11.23
CA GLN A 87 3.84 -5.59 9.87
C GLN A 87 3.05 -6.82 9.44
N GLN A 88 1.87 -6.58 8.88
CA GLN A 88 1.05 -7.62 8.27
C GLN A 88 0.85 -7.29 6.79
N VAL A 89 0.95 -8.30 5.94
CA VAL A 89 0.80 -8.14 4.49
C VAL A 89 -0.45 -8.84 3.99
N THR A 90 -1.09 -8.30 2.96
CA THR A 90 -2.22 -8.97 2.31
C THR A 90 -1.84 -10.31 1.71
N ARG A 91 -2.80 -11.23 1.61
CA ARG A 91 -2.67 -12.52 0.91
C ARG A 91 -3.73 -12.61 -0.19
N GLY A 92 -3.27 -12.53 -1.43
CA GLY A 92 -4.04 -12.53 -2.67
C GLY A 92 -4.91 -13.77 -2.90
N GLY A 93 -4.67 -14.85 -2.15
CA GLY A 93 -5.27 -16.16 -2.42
C GLY A 93 -4.65 -16.87 -3.63
N ARG A 94 -3.66 -16.26 -4.29
CA ARG A 94 -2.86 -16.93 -5.32
C ARG A 94 -1.97 -17.97 -4.65
N ALA A 95 -1.84 -19.13 -5.29
CA ALA A 95 -0.90 -20.13 -4.85
C ALA A 95 0.52 -19.53 -4.86
N PRO A 96 1.34 -19.83 -3.84
CA PRO A 96 2.73 -19.42 -3.83
C PRO A 96 3.45 -20.08 -4.99
N ASP A 97 4.00 -19.26 -5.88
CA ASP A 97 4.80 -19.69 -7.04
C ASP A 97 6.30 -19.39 -6.83
N GLY A 98 6.67 -18.93 -5.63
CA GLY A 98 8.04 -18.54 -5.26
C GLY A 98 8.51 -17.23 -5.90
N THR A 99 7.68 -16.55 -6.70
CA THR A 99 8.07 -15.31 -7.36
C THR A 99 7.87 -14.11 -6.42
N ARG A 100 8.79 -13.14 -6.53
CA ARG A 100 8.78 -11.91 -5.73
C ARG A 100 8.89 -10.69 -6.65
N ARG A 101 8.34 -9.56 -6.20
CA ARG A 101 8.38 -8.28 -6.89
C ARG A 101 9.05 -7.25 -6.00
N ARG A 102 10.07 -6.60 -6.53
CA ARG A 102 10.77 -5.52 -5.85
C ARG A 102 9.89 -4.28 -5.84
N VAL A 103 9.64 -3.72 -4.65
CA VAL A 103 8.82 -2.52 -4.43
C VAL A 103 9.67 -1.49 -3.70
N PHE A 104 9.57 -0.23 -4.09
CA PHE A 104 10.38 0.86 -3.54
C PHE A 104 9.54 1.90 -2.82
N TRP A 105 9.83 2.12 -1.54
CA TRP A 105 9.41 3.29 -0.76
C TRP A 105 10.64 4.16 -0.51
N ASP A 106 11.13 4.23 0.73
CA ASP A 106 12.44 4.74 1.13
C ASP A 106 13.55 3.71 0.90
N ASP A 107 13.23 2.44 1.13
CA ASP A 107 14.05 1.27 0.80
C ASP A 107 13.33 0.30 -0.14
N CYS A 108 14.10 -0.57 -0.77
CA CYS A 108 13.57 -1.67 -1.59
C CYS A 108 13.19 -2.87 -0.72
N LEU A 109 11.99 -3.40 -0.92
CA LEU A 109 11.54 -4.65 -0.32
C LEU A 109 11.00 -5.59 -1.39
N ASP A 110 11.34 -6.87 -1.30
CA ASP A 110 10.83 -7.90 -2.20
C ASP A 110 9.55 -8.51 -1.65
N ILE A 111 8.43 -8.26 -2.31
CA ILE A 111 7.10 -8.72 -1.90
C ILE A 111 6.72 -9.97 -2.69
N PRO A 112 6.30 -11.07 -2.04
CA PRO A 112 5.79 -12.24 -2.74
C PRO A 112 4.61 -11.89 -3.64
N THR A 113 4.54 -12.45 -4.85
CA THR A 113 3.40 -12.21 -5.76
C THR A 113 2.08 -12.70 -5.18
N ALA A 114 2.12 -13.73 -4.33
CA ALA A 114 0.96 -14.23 -3.60
C ALA A 114 0.34 -13.19 -2.64
N CYS A 115 1.05 -12.11 -2.32
CA CYS A 115 0.54 -11.02 -1.49
C CYS A 115 -0.33 -10.00 -2.24
N PHE A 116 -0.26 -9.98 -3.57
CA PHE A 116 -0.99 -9.01 -4.39
C PHE A 116 -2.45 -9.46 -4.55
N LEU A 117 -3.37 -8.62 -4.11
CA LEU A 117 -4.81 -8.75 -4.31
C LEU A 117 -5.22 -8.18 -5.66
N ASP A 118 -6.36 -8.63 -6.18
CA ASP A 118 -7.06 -7.87 -7.21
C ASP A 118 -7.31 -6.44 -6.74
N ARG A 119 -7.22 -5.49 -7.67
CA ARG A 119 -7.27 -4.05 -7.37
C ARG A 119 -8.50 -3.68 -6.54
N ASP A 120 -9.68 -4.17 -6.91
CA ASP A 120 -10.92 -3.85 -6.19
C ASP A 120 -10.91 -4.32 -4.73
N ARG A 121 -10.29 -5.47 -4.46
CA ARG A 121 -10.14 -6.01 -3.09
C ARG A 121 -9.16 -5.17 -2.29
N ALA A 122 -8.04 -4.75 -2.89
CA ALA A 122 -7.09 -3.86 -2.25
C ALA A 122 -7.73 -2.50 -1.93
N ILE A 123 -8.46 -1.90 -2.87
CA ILE A 123 -9.17 -0.63 -2.65
C ILE A 123 -10.24 -0.77 -1.56
N ALA A 124 -10.97 -1.89 -1.52
CA ALA A 124 -11.93 -2.15 -0.44
C ALA A 124 -11.24 -2.24 0.94
N ALA A 125 -10.08 -2.88 1.03
CA ALA A 125 -9.30 -2.93 2.26
C ALA A 125 -8.74 -1.55 2.67
N ILE A 126 -8.26 -0.75 1.71
CA ILE A 126 -7.86 0.65 1.96
C ILE A 126 -9.04 1.46 2.50
N ARG A 127 -10.25 1.33 1.92
CA ARG A 127 -11.46 2.02 2.42
C ARG A 127 -11.83 1.61 3.83
N LEU A 128 -11.68 0.32 4.16
CA LEU A 128 -11.92 -0.17 5.51
C LEU A 128 -10.92 0.45 6.50
N TRP A 129 -9.63 0.38 6.17
CA TRP A 129 -8.57 0.99 6.97
C TRP A 129 -8.79 2.50 7.12
N TRP A 130 -9.12 3.22 6.04
CA TRP A 130 -9.34 4.66 6.05
C TRP A 130 -10.38 5.10 7.08
N ARG A 131 -11.44 4.32 7.25
CA ARG A 131 -12.55 4.61 8.18
C ARG A 131 -12.27 4.18 9.62
N GLY A 132 -11.03 3.82 9.96
CA GLY A 132 -10.68 3.27 11.28
C GLY A 132 -11.15 1.82 11.47
N GLY A 133 -11.48 1.11 10.39
CA GLY A 133 -11.89 -0.28 10.47
C GLY A 133 -10.70 -1.21 10.74
N ASP A 134 -10.96 -2.30 11.46
CA ASP A 134 -9.97 -3.35 11.70
C ASP A 134 -9.76 -4.18 10.42
N VAL A 135 -8.68 -3.88 9.70
CA VAL A 135 -8.29 -4.64 8.51
C VAL A 135 -7.86 -6.07 8.84
N ARG A 136 -7.46 -6.35 10.08
CA ARG A 136 -6.98 -7.68 10.51
C ARG A 136 -8.13 -8.67 10.60
N GLY A 137 -9.30 -8.20 11.06
CA GLY A 137 -10.55 -8.96 11.08
C GLY A 137 -11.08 -9.39 9.70
N THR A 138 -10.48 -8.93 8.59
CA THR A 138 -10.90 -9.33 7.24
C THR A 138 -10.41 -10.71 6.82
N GLY A 139 -9.41 -11.27 7.52
CA GLY A 139 -8.71 -12.49 7.10
C GLY A 139 -7.89 -12.32 5.81
N LEU A 140 -7.74 -11.08 5.31
CA LEU A 140 -6.91 -10.77 4.14
C LEU A 140 -5.44 -10.61 4.50
N PHE A 141 -5.12 -10.29 5.76
CA PHE A 141 -3.77 -9.99 6.23
C PHE A 141 -3.13 -11.20 6.91
N SER A 142 -1.81 -11.32 6.76
CA SER A 142 -0.97 -12.39 7.30
C SER A 142 0.30 -11.77 7.89
N ASP A 143 0.78 -12.31 9.02
CA ASP A 143 2.02 -11.88 9.69
C ASP A 143 3.30 -12.29 8.95
N ASP A 144 3.15 -12.93 7.79
CA ASP A 144 4.23 -13.69 7.19
C ASP A 144 4.48 -13.24 5.75
N LEU A 145 5.62 -12.59 5.57
CA LEU A 145 6.14 -12.13 4.28
C LEU A 145 6.95 -13.23 3.55
N ASP A 146 7.21 -14.36 4.22
CA ASP A 146 8.07 -15.46 3.76
C ASP A 146 7.35 -16.80 3.64
N SER A 147 6.10 -16.89 4.08
CA SER A 147 5.21 -18.04 3.91
C SER A 147 4.71 -18.13 2.46
N ALA A 148 5.63 -18.51 1.59
CA ALA A 148 5.38 -19.11 0.29
C ALA A 148 5.48 -20.64 0.41
#